data_AF-A0A1C6KKP8-F1
#
_entry.id   AF-A0A1C6KKP8-F1
#
_cell.length_a   1.000
_cell.length_b   1.000
_cell.length_c   1.000
_cell.angle_alpha   90.00
_cell.angle_beta   90.00
_cell.angle_gamma   90.00
#
_symmetry.space_group_name_H-M   'P 1'
#
loop_
_entity.id
_entity.type
_entity.pdbx_description
1 polymer ?
#
loop_
_entity_poly.entity_id
_entity_poly.type
_entity_poly.pdbx_seq_one_letter_code
_entity_poly.pdbx_strand_id
1 'polypeptide(L)'
;MINYIWFIMIFLGILVSVFTGNGEAMSNTIISSIDSTVSFIISLVGLMCFWCGVMKVAEKSGLTEKLAKLMKPVLKVIFKEAAKDEKALGAIVMNITANMMGLGNAATPFGIKAMEEIDRLNRDKGRASNDMALFLVLNAACVQLVPSTVISIRAAAGSTNPGVVILPAILSTTIAAIVGVICAKILQRYF
;
A
#
# COMPACT_ATOMS: atom_id res chain seq x y z
N MET A 1 3.00 20.62 0.92
CA MET A 1 1.73 20.78 0.19
C MET A 1 0.53 20.29 1.00
N ILE A 2 0.50 19.05 1.50
CA ILE A 2 -0.67 18.53 2.23
C ILE A 2 -1.00 19.26 3.55
N ASN A 3 0.02 19.72 4.29
CA ASN A 3 -0.18 20.47 5.54
C ASN A 3 -0.97 21.76 5.32
N TYR A 4 -0.77 22.44 4.19
CA TYR A 4 -1.51 23.64 3.85
C TYR A 4 -2.98 23.34 3.53
N ILE A 5 -3.26 22.22 2.86
CA ILE A 5 -4.62 21.78 2.54
C ILE A 5 -5.39 21.49 3.84
N TRP A 6 -4.80 20.70 4.74
CA TRP A 6 -5.39 20.39 6.05
C TRP A 6 -5.66 21.66 6.87
N PHE A 7 -4.68 22.56 6.91
CA PHE A 7 -4.83 23.82 7.62
C PHE A 7 -6.00 24.64 7.05
N ILE A 8 -6.07 24.81 5.73
CA ILE A 8 -7.15 25.56 5.08
C ILE A 8 -8.52 24.93 5.37
N MET A 9 -8.64 23.59 5.29
CA MET A 9 -9.89 22.89 5.58
C MET A 9 -10.36 23.10 7.01
N ILE A 10 -9.47 22.93 7.99
CA ILE A 10 -9.78 23.10 9.41
C ILE A 10 -10.10 24.57 9.71
N PHE A 11 -9.29 25.50 9.20
CA PHE A 11 -9.45 26.93 9.41
C PHE A 11 -10.77 27.47 8.82
N LEU A 12 -11.11 27.09 7.58
CA LEU A 12 -12.39 27.44 6.98
C LEU A 12 -13.57 26.81 7.73
N GLY A 13 -13.44 25.56 8.18
CA GLY A 13 -14.46 24.90 8.99
C GLY A 13 -14.74 25.64 10.30
N ILE A 14 -13.69 26.09 10.99
CA ILE A 14 -13.80 26.92 12.19
C ILE A 14 -14.44 28.26 11.88
N LEU A 15 -13.99 28.97 10.83
CA LEU A 15 -14.58 30.26 10.43
C LEU A 15 -16.08 30.13 10.14
N VAL A 16 -16.48 29.14 9.35
CA VAL A 16 -17.90 28.89 9.02
C VAL A 16 -18.70 28.61 10.29
N SER A 17 -18.17 27.80 11.20
CA SER A 17 -18.85 27.51 12.48
C SER A 17 -19.04 28.77 13.34
N VAL A 18 -18.03 29.64 13.41
CA VAL A 18 -18.10 30.91 14.14
C VAL A 18 -19.14 31.85 13.48
N PHE A 19 -19.12 32.00 12.16
CA PHE A 19 -20.07 32.88 11.45
C PHE A 19 -21.51 32.37 11.44
N THR A 20 -21.72 31.06 11.50
CA THR A 20 -23.07 30.45 11.56
C THR A 20 -23.62 30.34 12.99
N GLY A 21 -22.86 30.77 14.01
CA GLY A 21 -23.28 30.69 15.42
C GLY A 21 -23.30 29.28 16.00
N ASN A 22 -22.67 28.31 15.31
CA ASN A 22 -22.74 26.88 15.64
C ASN A 22 -21.52 26.41 16.47
N GLY A 23 -21.01 27.29 17.34
CA GLY A 23 -19.76 27.06 18.10
C GLY A 23 -19.86 25.92 19.12
N GLU A 24 -21.04 25.72 19.71
CA GLU A 24 -21.30 24.60 20.62
C GLU A 24 -21.25 23.25 19.89
N ALA A 25 -21.84 23.17 18.69
CA ALA A 25 -21.77 21.99 17.84
C ALA A 25 -20.32 21.67 17.42
N MET A 26 -19.51 22.71 17.16
CA MET A 26 -18.08 22.54 16.88
C MET A 26 -17.32 21.95 18.07
N SER A 27 -17.48 22.51 19.27
CA SER A 27 -16.84 21.99 20.49
C SER A 27 -17.25 20.53 20.77
N ASN A 28 -18.54 20.23 20.66
CA ASN A 28 -19.05 18.87 20.85
C ASN A 28 -18.49 17.89 19.80
N THR A 29 -18.36 18.33 18.55
CA THR A 29 -17.77 17.52 17.47
C THR A 29 -16.29 17.25 17.72
N ILE A 30 -15.53 18.22 18.21
CA ILE A 30 -14.11 18.04 18.55
C ILE A 30 -13.98 16.98 19.66
N ILE A 31 -14.75 17.12 20.74
CA ILE A 31 -14.69 16.20 21.87
C ILE A 31 -15.10 14.77 21.46
N SER A 32 -16.22 14.63 20.74
CA SER A 32 -16.69 13.31 20.27
C SER A 32 -15.74 12.65 19.26
N SER A 33 -15.07 13.45 18.43
CA SER A 33 -14.06 12.96 17.49
C SER A 33 -12.83 12.42 18.22
N ILE A 34 -12.39 13.08 19.28
CA ILE A 34 -11.26 12.62 20.12
C ILE A 34 -11.61 11.28 20.76
N ASP A 35 -12.77 11.19 21.42
CA ASP A 35 -13.20 9.96 22.11
C ASP A 35 -13.35 8.77 21.14
N SER A 36 -13.99 9.02 19.99
CA SER A 36 -14.14 8.03 18.92
C SER A 36 -12.79 7.58 18.38
N THR A 37 -11.85 8.52 18.19
CA THR A 37 -10.50 8.22 17.68
C THR A 37 -9.71 7.36 18.67
N VAL A 38 -9.75 7.67 19.96
CA VAL A 38 -9.07 6.89 21.00
C VAL A 38 -9.65 5.48 21.08
N SER A 39 -10.98 5.35 21.13
CA SER A 39 -11.67 4.06 21.15
C SER A 39 -11.36 3.21 19.91
N PHE A 40 -11.30 3.85 18.74
CA PHE A 40 -10.94 3.21 17.49
C PHE A 40 -9.48 2.72 17.49
N ILE A 41 -8.53 3.56 17.93
CA ILE A 41 -7.10 3.20 17.97
C ILE A 41 -6.87 2.03 18.93
N ILE A 42 -7.45 2.04 20.13
CA ILE A 42 -7.31 0.94 21.10
C ILE A 42 -7.81 -0.39 20.49
N SER A 43 -8.97 -0.35 19.85
CA SER A 43 -9.54 -1.52 19.17
C SER A 43 -8.69 -1.99 17.99
N LEU A 44 -8.16 -1.05 17.21
CA LEU A 44 -7.30 -1.31 16.05
C LEU A 44 -5.97 -1.93 16.46
N VAL A 45 -5.34 -1.45 17.54
CA VAL A 45 -4.02 -1.93 18.00
C VAL A 45 -4.04 -3.42 18.32
N GLY A 46 -5.05 -3.91 19.08
CA GLY A 46 -5.14 -5.33 19.41
C GLY A 46 -5.25 -6.23 18.18
N LEU A 47 -6.12 -5.84 17.23
CA LEU A 47 -6.30 -6.56 15.97
C LEU A 47 -5.04 -6.51 15.09
N MET A 48 -4.38 -5.35 15.00
CA MET A 48 -3.14 -5.21 14.24
C MET A 48 -2.01 -6.06 14.84
N CYS A 49 -1.84 -6.08 16.17
CA CYS A 49 -0.86 -6.92 16.83
C CYS A 49 -1.03 -8.41 16.48
N PHE A 50 -2.27 -8.91 16.48
CA PHE A 50 -2.58 -10.27 16.06
C PHE A 50 -2.17 -10.52 14.60
N TRP A 51 -2.61 -9.67 13.67
CA TRP A 51 -2.30 -9.84 12.25
C TRP A 51 -0.81 -9.69 11.94
N CYS A 52 -0.10 -8.77 12.59
CA CYS A 52 1.35 -8.66 12.49
C CYS A 52 2.06 -9.91 13.02
N GLY A 53 1.56 -10.51 14.11
CA GLY A 53 2.06 -11.78 14.65
C GLY A 53 1.89 -12.93 13.65
N VAL A 54 0.68 -13.11 13.10
CA VAL A 54 0.40 -14.09 12.04
C VAL A 54 1.34 -13.90 10.85
N MET A 55 1.54 -12.65 10.45
CA MET A 55 2.42 -12.33 9.33
C MET A 55 3.89 -12.65 9.63
N LYS A 56 4.35 -12.42 10.86
CA LYS A 56 5.71 -12.78 11.28
C LYS A 56 5.91 -14.30 11.29
N VAL A 57 4.87 -15.08 11.61
CA VAL A 57 4.90 -16.54 11.49
C VAL A 57 4.99 -16.96 10.03
N ALA A 58 4.22 -16.34 9.13
CA ALA A 58 4.28 -16.60 7.69
C ALA A 58 5.70 -16.34 7.14
N GLU A 59 6.31 -15.22 7.52
CA GLU A 59 7.71 -14.90 7.19
C GLU A 59 8.68 -15.97 7.71
N LYS A 60 8.66 -16.26 9.02
CA LYS A 60 9.56 -17.24 9.63
C LYS A 60 9.36 -18.68 9.12
N SER A 61 8.17 -19.01 8.61
CA SER A 61 7.85 -20.33 8.05
C SER A 61 8.44 -20.56 6.65
N GLY A 62 9.03 -19.54 6.03
CA GLY A 62 9.52 -19.60 4.66
C GLY A 62 8.42 -19.42 3.60
N LEU A 63 7.19 -19.05 4.00
CA LEU A 63 6.07 -18.89 3.07
C LEU A 63 6.32 -17.71 2.12
N THR A 64 6.89 -16.63 2.64
CA THR A 64 7.33 -15.48 1.85
C THR A 64 8.37 -15.86 0.81
N GLU A 65 9.34 -16.70 1.15
CA GLU A 65 10.40 -17.16 0.25
C GLU A 65 9.84 -18.08 -0.84
N LYS A 66 8.86 -18.92 -0.49
CA LYS A 66 8.15 -19.75 -1.47
C LYS A 66 7.34 -18.89 -2.44
N LEU A 67 6.60 -17.89 -1.93
CA LEU A 67 5.87 -16.96 -2.78
C LEU A 67 6.82 -16.13 -3.65
N ALA A 68 7.94 -15.67 -3.10
CA ALA A 68 8.98 -14.98 -3.86
C ALA A 68 9.50 -15.83 -5.03
N LYS A 69 9.76 -17.13 -4.80
CA LYS A 69 10.15 -18.07 -5.87
C LYS A 69 9.06 -18.25 -6.92
N LEU A 70 7.80 -18.27 -6.53
CA LEU A 70 6.65 -18.37 -7.44
C LEU A 70 6.47 -17.08 -8.26
N MET A 71 6.71 -15.92 -7.66
CA MET A 71 6.58 -14.61 -8.32
C MET A 71 7.77 -14.29 -9.23
N LYS A 72 8.97 -14.82 -8.94
CA LYS A 72 10.17 -14.59 -9.75
C LYS A 72 9.98 -14.82 -11.27
N PRO A 73 9.41 -15.95 -11.76
CA PRO A 73 9.19 -16.14 -13.20
C PRO A 73 8.21 -15.13 -13.79
N VAL A 74 7.13 -14.79 -13.08
CA VAL A 74 6.15 -13.79 -13.54
C VAL A 74 6.81 -12.42 -13.67
N LEU A 75 7.55 -12.00 -12.64
CA LEU A 75 8.25 -10.72 -12.63
C LEU A 75 9.38 -10.67 -13.66
N LYS A 76 10.05 -11.80 -13.96
CA LYS A 76 11.06 -11.88 -15.02
C LYS A 76 10.47 -11.65 -16.42
N VAL A 77 9.20 -11.98 -16.64
CA VAL A 77 8.49 -11.70 -17.91
C VAL A 77 8.01 -10.26 -17.97
N ILE A 78 7.56 -9.72 -16.83
CA ILE A 78 7.02 -8.36 -16.74
C ILE A 78 8.13 -7.30 -16.84
N PHE A 79 9.25 -7.48 -16.15
CA PHE A 79 10.39 -6.54 -16.16
C PHE A 79 11.37 -6.84 -17.29
N LYS A 80 12.07 -5.81 -17.80
CA LYS A 80 12.97 -5.97 -18.95
C LYS A 80 14.44 -5.90 -18.58
N GLU A 81 14.93 -4.75 -18.15
CA GLU A 81 16.34 -4.55 -17.80
C GLU A 81 16.61 -5.04 -16.39
N ALA A 82 15.72 -4.72 -15.44
CA ALA A 82 15.78 -5.20 -14.07
C ALA A 82 15.71 -6.74 -13.96
N ALA A 83 15.07 -7.41 -14.91
CA ALA A 83 14.99 -8.87 -14.95
C ALA A 83 16.31 -9.58 -15.29
N LYS A 84 17.30 -8.84 -15.82
CA LYS A 84 18.63 -9.37 -16.18
C LYS A 84 19.64 -9.28 -15.04
N ASP A 85 19.35 -8.49 -14.00
CA ASP A 85 20.21 -8.34 -12.83
C ASP A 85 19.55 -9.03 -11.61
N GLU A 86 20.26 -9.98 -11.02
CA GLU A 86 19.73 -10.76 -9.88
C GLU A 86 19.48 -9.91 -8.63
N LYS A 87 20.22 -8.81 -8.42
CA LYS A 87 20.02 -7.93 -7.26
C LYS A 87 18.76 -7.08 -7.42
N ALA A 88 18.58 -6.46 -8.59
CA ALA A 88 17.39 -5.68 -8.91
C ALA A 88 16.13 -6.54 -8.90
N LEU A 89 16.16 -7.69 -9.59
CA LEU A 89 15.05 -8.64 -9.59
C LEU A 89 14.75 -9.16 -8.18
N GLY A 90 15.78 -9.50 -7.39
CA GLY A 90 15.62 -9.93 -6.01
C GLY A 90 14.92 -8.89 -5.14
N ALA A 91 15.33 -7.62 -5.21
CA ALA A 91 14.72 -6.53 -4.46
C ALA A 91 13.25 -6.30 -4.86
N ILE A 92 12.94 -6.33 -6.16
CA ILE A 92 11.56 -6.23 -6.69
C ILE A 92 10.70 -7.37 -6.15
N VAL A 93 11.20 -8.61 -6.25
CA VAL A 93 10.49 -9.80 -5.78
C VAL A 93 10.18 -9.68 -4.28
N MET A 94 11.14 -9.24 -3.47
CA MET A 94 10.94 -9.06 -2.04
C MET A 94 9.89 -7.99 -1.73
N ASN A 95 9.94 -6.83 -2.41
CA ASN A 95 8.94 -5.78 -2.24
C ASN A 95 7.54 -6.26 -2.64
N ILE A 96 7.36 -6.81 -3.84
CA ILE A 96 6.05 -7.26 -4.32
C ILE A 96 5.50 -8.37 -3.44
N THR A 97 6.33 -9.32 -3.01
CA THR A 97 5.92 -10.42 -2.13
C THR A 97 5.53 -9.91 -0.73
N ALA A 98 6.32 -9.00 -0.15
CA ALA A 98 6.00 -8.39 1.12
C ALA A 98 4.69 -7.59 1.03
N ASN A 99 4.49 -6.85 -0.06
CA ASN A 99 3.27 -6.12 -0.31
C ASN A 99 2.08 -7.08 -0.46
N MET A 100 2.20 -8.18 -1.23
CA MET A 100 1.15 -9.20 -1.38
C MET A 100 0.76 -9.89 -0.08
N MET A 101 1.71 -10.10 0.81
CA MET A 101 1.48 -10.67 2.12
C MET A 101 0.91 -9.66 3.12
N GLY A 102 1.08 -8.35 2.91
CA GLY A 102 0.57 -7.32 3.80
C GLY A 102 1.58 -6.96 4.89
N LEU A 103 2.85 -7.27 4.62
CA LEU A 103 4.01 -6.84 5.38
C LEU A 103 4.36 -5.39 5.04
N GLY A 104 3.40 -4.46 5.14
CA GLY A 104 3.57 -3.06 4.71
C GLY A 104 4.82 -2.40 5.29
N ASN A 105 5.10 -2.65 6.57
CA ASN A 105 6.29 -2.12 7.26
C ASN A 105 7.63 -2.62 6.68
N ALA A 106 7.64 -3.81 6.06
CA ALA A 106 8.81 -4.34 5.36
C ALA A 106 8.78 -4.02 3.84
N ALA A 107 7.58 -3.85 3.26
CA ALA A 107 7.42 -3.57 1.85
C ALA A 107 8.06 -2.23 1.45
N THR A 108 7.90 -1.17 2.25
CA THR A 108 8.47 0.16 1.97
C THR A 108 10.00 0.17 1.88
N PRO A 109 10.78 -0.34 2.87
CA PRO A 109 12.24 -0.36 2.75
C PRO A 109 12.73 -1.25 1.59
N PHE A 110 12.06 -2.38 1.32
CA PHE A 110 12.35 -3.17 0.12
C PHE A 110 12.02 -2.43 -1.16
N GLY A 111 10.97 -1.59 -1.15
CA GLY A 111 10.57 -0.79 -2.30
C GLY A 111 11.58 0.29 -2.65
N ILE A 112 12.09 1.00 -1.63
CA ILE A 112 13.18 1.97 -1.80
C ILE A 112 14.41 1.28 -2.37
N LYS A 113 14.83 0.16 -1.77
CA LYS A 113 15.98 -0.62 -2.25
C LYS A 113 15.79 -1.14 -3.67
N ALA A 114 14.59 -1.60 -4.03
CA ALA A 114 14.28 -2.01 -5.39
C ALA A 114 14.39 -0.83 -6.36
N MET A 115 13.89 0.35 -6.00
CA MET A 115 14.01 1.55 -6.81
C MET A 115 15.48 1.97 -7.01
N GLU A 116 16.29 1.92 -5.96
CA GLU A 116 17.74 2.17 -6.02
C GLU A 116 18.46 1.19 -6.95
N GLU A 117 18.14 -0.11 -6.88
CA GLU A 117 18.74 -1.13 -7.75
C GLU A 117 18.27 -1.01 -9.21
N ILE A 118 17.01 -0.63 -9.46
CA ILE A 118 16.55 -0.33 -10.81
C ILE A 118 17.23 0.94 -11.34
N ASP A 119 17.35 1.99 -10.52
CA ASP A 119 18.05 3.21 -10.92
C ASP A 119 19.55 2.94 -11.16
N ARG A 120 20.20 2.06 -10.40
CA ARG A 120 21.60 1.66 -10.63
C ARG A 120 21.82 1.15 -12.07
N LEU A 121 20.83 0.49 -12.65
CA LEU A 121 20.86 0.00 -14.04
C LEU A 121 20.43 1.06 -15.06
N ASN A 122 19.77 2.12 -14.61
CA ASN A 122 19.28 3.19 -15.45
C ASN A 122 20.44 3.99 -16.05
N ARG A 123 20.43 4.09 -17.39
CA ARG A 123 21.45 4.83 -18.15
C ARG A 123 21.26 6.33 -18.10
N ASP A 124 20.03 6.80 -17.87
CA ASP A 124 19.67 8.22 -17.92
C ASP A 124 19.32 8.73 -16.51
N LYS A 125 20.35 9.17 -15.79
CA LYS A 125 20.22 9.60 -14.39
C LYS A 125 19.37 10.86 -14.28
N GLY A 126 18.38 10.82 -13.38
CA GLY A 126 17.42 11.91 -13.19
C GLY A 126 16.13 11.75 -14.01
N ARG A 127 16.07 10.78 -14.94
CA ARG A 127 14.86 10.41 -15.67
C ARG A 127 14.43 8.99 -15.28
N ALA A 128 13.14 8.81 -14.97
CA ALA A 128 12.64 7.48 -14.60
C ALA A 128 12.73 6.50 -15.80
N SER A 129 13.27 5.31 -15.55
CA SER A 129 13.27 4.24 -16.54
C SER A 129 11.89 3.57 -16.65
N ASN A 130 11.66 2.84 -17.75
CA ASN A 130 10.42 2.08 -17.94
C ASN A 130 10.17 1.05 -16.84
N ASP A 131 11.23 0.41 -16.34
CA ASP A 131 11.12 -0.55 -15.24
C ASP A 131 10.79 0.16 -13.91
N MET A 132 11.26 1.40 -13.69
CA MET A 132 10.88 2.20 -12.50
C MET A 132 9.40 2.58 -12.55
N ALA A 133 8.91 3.04 -13.71
CA ALA A 133 7.50 3.38 -13.90
C ALA A 133 6.60 2.15 -13.71
N LEU A 134 6.98 1.01 -14.29
CA LEU A 134 6.26 -0.26 -14.13
C LEU A 134 6.25 -0.74 -12.67
N PHE A 135 7.38 -0.63 -11.97
CA PHE A 135 7.47 -0.98 -10.55
C PHE A 135 6.55 -0.12 -9.67
N LEU A 136 6.45 1.18 -9.99
CA LEU A 136 5.54 2.08 -9.31
C LEU A 136 4.07 1.72 -9.57
N VAL A 137 3.71 1.40 -10.81
CA VAL A 137 2.36 0.96 -11.18
C VAL A 137 1.95 -0.30 -10.41
N LEU A 138 2.85 -1.29 -10.32
CA LEU A 138 2.57 -2.52 -9.56
C LEU A 138 2.40 -2.25 -8.06
N ASN A 139 3.20 -1.36 -7.47
CA ASN A 139 3.04 -0.96 -6.07
C ASN A 139 1.74 -0.17 -5.83
N ALA A 140 1.30 0.64 -6.79
CA ALA A 140 0.03 1.37 -6.71
C ALA A 140 -1.18 0.43 -6.85
N ALA A 141 -1.10 -0.59 -7.71
CA ALA A 141 -2.15 -1.60 -7.84
C ALA A 141 -2.26 -2.48 -6.58
N CYS A 142 -1.14 -2.69 -5.88
CA CYS A 142 -1.09 -3.27 -4.53
C CYS A 142 -1.91 -4.57 -4.39
N VAL A 143 -1.55 -5.60 -5.17
CA VAL A 143 -2.22 -6.90 -5.07
C VAL A 143 -1.99 -7.47 -3.69
N GLN A 144 -3.05 -7.61 -2.91
CA GLN A 144 -2.98 -7.96 -1.49
C GLN A 144 -3.76 -9.26 -1.23
N LEU A 145 -3.07 -10.35 -0.89
CA LEU A 145 -3.72 -11.63 -0.57
C LEU A 145 -4.43 -11.59 0.76
N VAL A 146 -3.83 -10.91 1.74
CA VAL A 146 -4.39 -10.75 3.09
C VAL A 146 -4.46 -9.25 3.42
N PRO A 147 -5.59 -8.58 3.17
CA PRO A 147 -5.76 -7.16 3.47
C PRO A 147 -6.02 -6.92 4.96
N SER A 148 -5.05 -7.28 5.80
CA SER A 148 -5.15 -7.28 7.27
C SER A 148 -5.57 -5.92 7.83
N THR A 149 -5.05 -4.81 7.29
CA THR A 149 -5.44 -3.45 7.69
C THR A 149 -6.91 -3.17 7.39
N VAL A 150 -7.39 -3.51 6.19
CA VAL A 150 -8.80 -3.29 5.82
C VAL A 150 -9.71 -4.16 6.67
N ILE A 151 -9.34 -5.42 6.91
CA ILE A 151 -10.08 -6.32 7.80
C ILE A 151 -10.15 -5.74 9.22
N SER A 152 -9.03 -5.21 9.74
CA SER A 152 -8.96 -4.63 11.08
C SER A 152 -9.81 -3.36 11.19
N ILE A 153 -9.76 -2.47 10.19
CA ILE A 153 -10.61 -1.27 10.14
C ILE A 153 -12.10 -1.67 10.09
N ARG A 154 -12.46 -2.66 9.27
CA ARG A 154 -13.84 -3.14 9.18
C ARG A 154 -14.33 -3.74 10.49
N ALA A 155 -13.49 -4.52 11.17
CA ALA A 155 -13.80 -5.09 12.48
C ALA A 155 -13.99 -3.98 13.52
N ALA A 156 -13.07 -3.02 13.58
CA ALA A 156 -13.17 -1.88 14.50
C ALA A 156 -14.37 -0.96 14.20
N ALA A 157 -14.84 -0.92 12.95
CA ALA A 157 -16.06 -0.23 12.54
C ALA A 157 -17.36 -1.05 12.76
N GLY A 158 -17.29 -2.22 13.41
CA GLY A 158 -18.46 -3.03 13.74
C GLY A 158 -18.99 -3.92 12.61
N SER A 159 -18.18 -4.24 11.59
CA SER A 159 -18.59 -5.13 10.50
C SER A 159 -18.86 -6.56 11.00
N THR A 160 -20.04 -7.12 10.68
CA THR A 160 -20.43 -8.49 11.02
C THR A 160 -19.57 -9.56 10.36
N ASN A 161 -19.07 -9.28 9.15
CA ASN A 161 -18.10 -10.13 8.44
C ASN A 161 -16.96 -9.26 7.87
N PRO A 162 -15.92 -8.96 8.66
CA PRO A 162 -14.79 -8.16 8.22
C PRO A 162 -14.00 -8.79 7.06
N GLY A 163 -13.97 -10.12 6.97
CA GLY A 163 -13.19 -10.87 5.98
C GLY A 163 -13.84 -11.00 4.59
N VAL A 164 -15.10 -10.63 4.43
CA VAL A 164 -15.82 -10.72 3.14
C VAL A 164 -15.12 -9.97 2.00
N VAL A 165 -14.29 -8.98 2.33
CA VAL A 165 -13.55 -8.15 1.36
C VAL A 165 -12.33 -8.83 0.75
N ILE A 166 -11.87 -9.97 1.29
CA ILE A 166 -10.65 -10.64 0.81
C ILE A 166 -10.75 -10.97 -0.68
N LEU A 167 -11.81 -11.68 -1.09
CA LEU A 167 -11.96 -12.12 -2.48
C LEU A 167 -12.17 -10.93 -3.45
N PRO A 168 -13.08 -9.97 -3.19
CA PRO A 168 -13.19 -8.76 -4.00
C PRO A 168 -11.89 -7.95 -4.09
N ALA A 169 -11.14 -7.83 -2.99
CA ALA A 169 -9.89 -7.08 -2.97
C ALA A 169 -8.83 -7.75 -3.85
N ILE A 170 -8.65 -9.06 -3.73
CA ILE A 170 -7.72 -9.82 -4.58
C ILE A 170 -8.10 -9.65 -6.05
N LEU A 171 -9.37 -9.82 -6.41
CA LEU A 171 -9.83 -9.69 -7.79
C LEU A 171 -9.62 -8.27 -8.32
N SER A 172 -10.06 -7.25 -7.59
CA SER A 172 -9.95 -5.86 -8.00
C SER A 172 -8.50 -5.43 -8.18
N THR A 173 -7.63 -5.75 -7.23
CA THR A 173 -6.21 -5.36 -7.28
C THR A 173 -5.46 -6.15 -8.34
N THR A 174 -5.78 -7.43 -8.55
CA THR A 174 -5.19 -8.24 -9.62
C THR A 174 -5.58 -7.71 -11.00
N ILE A 175 -6.85 -7.36 -11.21
CA ILE A 175 -7.31 -6.75 -12.46
C ILE A 175 -6.60 -5.41 -12.67
N ALA A 176 -6.51 -4.56 -11.63
CA ALA A 176 -5.79 -3.29 -11.71
C ALA A 176 -4.30 -3.49 -12.06
N ALA A 177 -3.64 -4.50 -11.49
CA ALA A 177 -2.25 -4.82 -11.81
C ALA A 177 -2.08 -5.30 -13.25
N ILE A 178 -2.95 -6.18 -13.75
CA ILE A 178 -2.91 -6.67 -15.14
C ILE A 178 -3.10 -5.51 -16.11
N VAL A 179 -4.14 -4.71 -15.91
CA VAL A 179 -4.43 -3.54 -16.77
C VAL A 179 -3.28 -2.54 -16.70
N GLY A 180 -2.76 -2.26 -15.50
CA GLY A 180 -1.62 -1.37 -15.29
C GLY A 180 -0.36 -1.83 -16.04
N VAL A 181 -0.04 -3.12 -15.98
CA VAL A 181 1.08 -3.71 -16.73
C VAL A 181 0.87 -3.58 -18.24
N ILE A 182 -0.33 -3.89 -18.75
CA ILE A 182 -0.65 -3.77 -20.17
C ILE A 182 -0.50 -2.32 -20.63
N CYS A 183 -1.09 -1.37 -19.91
CA CYS A 183 -0.99 0.05 -20.22
C CYS A 183 0.47 0.53 -20.19
N ALA A 184 1.24 0.16 -19.17
CA ALA A 184 2.66 0.52 -19.07
C ALA A 184 3.47 -0.03 -20.26
N LYS A 185 3.21 -1.27 -20.69
CA LYS A 185 3.89 -1.87 -21.86
C LYS A 185 3.53 -1.23 -23.18
N ILE A 186 2.26 -0.84 -23.35
CA ILE A 186 1.82 -0.10 -24.55
C ILE A 186 2.48 1.28 -24.57
N LEU A 187 2.38 2.03 -23.47
CA LEU A 187 2.92 3.39 -23.37
C LEU A 187 4.45 3.43 -23.50
N GLN A 188 5.16 2.43 -22.99
CA GLN A 188 6.61 2.26 -23.18
C GLN A 188 7.03 2.21 -24.67
N ARG A 189 6.12 1.86 -25.59
CA ARG A 189 6.42 1.85 -27.03
C ARG A 189 6.31 3.24 -27.66
N TYR A 190 5.56 4.15 -27.03
CA TYR A 190 5.28 5.50 -27.54
C TYR A 190 6.11 6.58 -26.86
N PHE A 191 6.59 6.35 -25.63
CA PHE A 191 7.37 7.29 -24.81
C PHE A 191 8.71 6.69 -24.39
#